data_AF-A0A2H0SX80-F1
#
_entry.id   AF-A0A2H0SX80-F1
#
_cell.length_a   1.000
_cell.length_b   1.000
_cell.length_c   1.000
_cell.angle_alpha   90.00
_cell.angle_beta   90.00
_cell.angle_gamma   90.00
#
_symmetry.space_group_name_H-M   'P 1'
#
loop_
_entity.id
_entity.type
_entity.pdbx_description
1 polymer ?
#
loop_
_entity_poly.entity_id
_entity_poly.type
_entity_poly.pdbx_seq_one_letter_code
_entity_poly.pdbx_strand_id
1 'polypeptide(L)'
;MKRLLSGLVLRYFRSLAKIQLKRTKPLIIGITGSAGKTSAMTAVAAVLKDTRQVKTSDKANSESGIPLNILGLYPKSFAPSDWLRLMIQAPTKLAINLVTNQEKYDTYVAELGIDSPFPPKNMGYLLTILHPDIGIFTA
;
A
#
# COMPACT_ATOMS: atom_id res chain seq x y z
N MET A 1 -8.12 4.44 -24.20
CA MET A 1 -7.06 5.36 -23.75
C MET A 1 -6.98 5.52 -22.22
N LYS A 2 -8.06 5.91 -21.52
CA LYS A 2 -8.06 6.09 -20.04
C LYS A 2 -7.64 4.83 -19.24
N ARG A 3 -8.06 3.62 -19.67
CA ARG A 3 -7.67 2.33 -19.03
C ARG A 3 -6.19 1.95 -19.23
N LEU A 4 -5.60 2.31 -20.37
CA LEU A 4 -4.18 2.05 -20.64
C LEU A 4 -3.28 2.98 -19.85
N LEU A 5 -3.63 4.28 -19.82
CA LEU A 5 -2.89 5.30 -19.07
C LEU A 5 -2.91 5.01 -17.56
N SER A 6 -4.08 4.67 -17.02
CA SER A 6 -4.20 4.25 -15.62
C SER A 6 -3.39 2.97 -15.34
N GLY A 7 -3.40 2.00 -16.25
CA GLY A 7 -2.56 0.80 -16.12
C GLY A 7 -1.06 1.09 -16.02
N LEU A 8 -0.55 2.04 -16.80
CA LEU A 8 0.86 2.45 -16.74
C LEU A 8 1.19 3.17 -15.43
N VAL A 9 0.32 4.09 -14.99
CA VAL A 9 0.49 4.80 -13.70
C VAL A 9 0.50 3.82 -12.52
N LEU A 10 -0.40 2.83 -12.52
CA LEU A 10 -0.41 1.79 -11.48
C LEU A 10 0.87 0.94 -11.50
N ARG A 11 1.33 0.52 -12.69
CA ARG A 11 2.59 -0.22 -12.84
C ARG A 11 3.78 0.60 -12.36
N TYR A 12 3.78 1.90 -12.61
CA TYR A 12 4.80 2.84 -12.16
C TYR A 12 4.88 2.88 -10.63
N PHE A 13 3.78 3.21 -9.93
CA PHE A 13 3.77 3.24 -8.47
C PHE A 13 4.07 1.87 -7.85
N ARG A 14 3.50 0.79 -8.40
CA ARG A 14 3.80 -0.59 -7.96
C ARG A 14 5.29 -0.90 -8.01
N SER A 15 5.98 -0.48 -9.06
CA SER A 15 7.42 -0.75 -9.22
C SER A 15 8.24 -0.02 -8.15
N LEU A 16 7.91 1.24 -7.87
CA LEU A 16 8.56 2.03 -6.82
C LEU A 16 8.28 1.46 -5.42
N ALA A 17 7.03 1.09 -5.14
CA ALA A 17 6.65 0.47 -3.86
C ALA A 17 7.38 -0.86 -3.62
N LYS A 18 7.58 -1.69 -4.66
CA LYS A 18 8.39 -2.91 -4.56
C LYS A 18 9.85 -2.63 -4.20
N ILE A 19 10.43 -1.57 -4.73
CA ILE A 19 11.81 -1.18 -4.39
C ILE A 19 11.87 -0.80 -2.91
N GLN A 20 10.90 -0.02 -2.43
CA GLN A 20 10.79 0.32 -1.00
C GLN A 20 10.66 -0.94 -0.13
N LEU A 21 9.73 -1.85 -0.44
CA LEU A 21 9.53 -3.08 0.33
C LEU A 21 10.77 -3.98 0.34
N LYS A 22 11.51 -4.07 -0.77
CA LYS A 22 12.77 -4.82 -0.83
C LYS A 22 13.85 -4.22 0.08
N ARG A 23 13.82 -2.89 0.29
CA ARG A 23 14.76 -2.19 1.18
C ARG A 23 14.38 -2.36 2.64
N THR A 24 13.09 -2.20 2.97
CA THR A 24 12.59 -2.24 4.35
C THR A 24 12.44 -3.66 4.89
N LYS A 25 12.04 -4.61 4.03
CA LYS A 25 11.77 -6.01 4.39
C LYS A 25 10.89 -6.16 5.64
N PRO A 26 9.72 -5.50 5.69
CA PRO A 26 8.84 -5.55 6.84
C PRO A 26 8.18 -6.92 6.94
N LEU A 27 7.73 -7.31 8.14
CA LEU A 27 6.69 -8.32 8.30
C LEU A 27 5.38 -7.77 7.73
N ILE A 28 4.75 -8.44 6.78
CA ILE A 28 3.53 -7.99 6.12
C ILE A 28 2.33 -8.79 6.64
N ILE A 29 1.38 -8.10 7.26
CA ILE A 29 0.10 -8.66 7.71
C ILE A 29 -0.99 -8.13 6.79
N GLY A 30 -1.57 -9.01 5.96
CA GLY A 30 -2.65 -8.68 5.03
C GLY A 30 -4.00 -9.01 5.63
N ILE A 31 -4.93 -8.05 5.60
CA ILE A 31 -6.28 -8.21 6.15
C ILE A 31 -7.31 -8.02 5.03
N THR A 32 -8.18 -9.00 4.84
CA THR A 32 -9.25 -8.95 3.83
C THR A 32 -10.56 -9.53 4.38
N GLY A 33 -11.66 -9.38 3.66
CA GLY A 33 -13.00 -9.78 4.07
C GLY A 33 -14.06 -8.78 3.64
N SER A 34 -15.33 -9.07 3.86
CA SER A 34 -16.47 -8.22 3.46
C SER A 34 -16.64 -7.03 4.43
N ALA A 35 -16.54 -7.28 5.73
CA ALA A 35 -16.74 -6.38 6.85
C ALA A 35 -15.64 -6.55 7.91
N GLY A 36 -15.43 -5.54 8.76
CA GLY A 36 -14.52 -5.63 9.91
C GLY A 36 -13.02 -5.49 9.61
N LYS A 37 -12.60 -5.35 8.35
CA LYS A 37 -11.19 -5.18 7.94
C LYS A 37 -10.48 -4.04 8.67
N THR A 38 -11.06 -2.83 8.65
CA THR A 38 -10.46 -1.66 9.26
C THR A 38 -10.35 -1.81 10.78
N SER A 39 -11.40 -2.32 11.43
CA SER A 39 -11.38 -2.61 12.88
C SER A 39 -10.31 -3.63 13.24
N ALA A 40 -10.17 -4.71 12.46
CA ALA A 40 -9.13 -5.71 12.65
C ALA A 40 -7.72 -5.13 12.46
N MET A 41 -7.50 -4.31 11.41
CA MET A 41 -6.24 -3.60 11.19
C MET A 41 -5.88 -2.71 12.38
N THR A 42 -6.83 -1.92 12.88
CA THR A 42 -6.61 -1.05 14.04
C THR A 42 -6.32 -1.86 15.31
N ALA A 43 -7.03 -2.97 15.54
CA ALA A 43 -6.80 -3.84 16.69
C ALA A 43 -5.41 -4.49 16.64
N VAL A 44 -5.01 -5.04 15.49
CA VAL A 44 -3.67 -5.62 15.28
C VAL A 44 -2.59 -4.55 15.49
N ALA A 45 -2.75 -3.36 14.91
CA ALA A 45 -1.80 -2.27 15.09
C ALA A 45 -1.69 -1.83 16.56
N ALA A 46 -2.83 -1.75 17.27
CA ALA A 46 -2.86 -1.36 18.67
C ALA A 46 -2.14 -2.34 19.59
N VAL A 47 -2.21 -3.65 19.31
CA VAL A 47 -1.50 -4.69 20.07
C VAL A 47 0.00 -4.69 19.77
N LEU A 48 0.38 -4.43 18.51
CA LEU A 48 1.78 -4.51 18.10
C LEU A 48 2.60 -3.25 18.38
N LYS A 49 1.95 -2.08 18.57
CA LYS A 49 2.63 -0.78 18.70
C LYS A 49 3.70 -0.71 19.80
N ASP A 50 3.54 -1.49 20.88
CA ASP A 50 4.45 -1.45 22.03
C ASP A 50 5.71 -2.32 21.82
N THR A 51 5.70 -3.17 20.78
CA THR A 51 6.81 -4.11 20.50
C THR A 51 7.39 -3.99 19.10
N ARG A 52 6.70 -3.29 18.18
CA ARG A 52 7.03 -3.18 16.76
C ARG A 52 6.85 -1.76 16.26
N GLN A 53 7.65 -1.37 15.27
CA GLN A 53 7.41 -0.15 14.49
C GLN A 53 6.37 -0.46 13.41
N VAL A 54 5.10 -0.22 13.74
CA VAL A 54 3.96 -0.58 12.88
C VAL A 54 3.61 0.57 11.94
N LYS A 55 3.46 0.24 10.66
CA LYS A 55 2.78 1.08 9.67
C LYS A 55 1.47 0.43 9.25
N THR A 56 0.40 1.20 9.15
CA THR A 56 -0.90 0.76 8.65
C THR A 56 -1.18 1.34 7.26
N SER A 57 -2.02 0.67 6.49
CA SER A 57 -2.41 1.18 5.17
C SER A 57 -3.48 2.29 5.23
N ASP A 58 -4.12 2.53 6.38
CA ASP A 58 -5.03 3.65 6.70
C ASP A 58 -5.79 4.25 5.50
N LYS A 59 -6.98 3.70 5.20
CA LYS A 59 -7.83 4.06 4.05
C LYS A 59 -7.22 3.79 2.67
N ALA A 60 -6.00 3.25 2.60
CA ALA A 60 -5.37 2.83 1.37
C ALA A 60 -5.46 1.30 1.25
N ASN A 61 -6.48 0.82 0.54
CA ASN A 61 -6.75 -0.61 0.35
C ASN A 61 -6.84 -1.03 -1.12
N SER A 62 -6.60 -0.09 -2.04
CA SER A 62 -6.73 -0.26 -3.49
C SER A 62 -5.41 -0.46 -4.21
N GLU A 63 -5.49 -0.78 -5.50
CA GLU A 63 -4.37 -1.02 -6.41
C GLU A 63 -3.43 0.19 -6.56
N SER A 64 -3.92 1.40 -6.32
CA SER A 64 -3.12 2.62 -6.27
C SER A 64 -2.79 3.06 -4.84
N GLY A 65 -3.72 2.82 -3.91
CA GLY A 65 -3.58 3.27 -2.53
C GLY A 65 -2.40 2.61 -1.82
N ILE A 66 -2.30 1.28 -1.90
CA ILE A 66 -1.26 0.51 -1.22
C ILE A 66 0.15 0.95 -1.68
N PRO A 67 0.47 1.03 -3.00
CA PRO A 67 1.77 1.52 -3.44
C PRO A 67 2.13 2.93 -2.95
N LEU A 68 1.16 3.85 -2.96
CA LEU A 68 1.38 5.22 -2.50
C LEU A 68 1.62 5.27 -0.99
N ASN A 69 0.84 4.53 -0.20
CA ASN A 69 1.02 4.43 1.25
C ASN A 69 2.40 3.86 1.63
N ILE A 70 2.86 2.81 0.93
CA ILE A 70 4.21 2.24 1.10
C ILE A 70 5.30 3.32 0.88
N LEU A 71 5.09 4.23 -0.07
CA LEU A 71 6.02 5.33 -0.38
C LEU A 71 5.87 6.54 0.55
N GLY A 72 4.90 6.54 1.48
CA GLY A 72 4.60 7.68 2.33
C GLY A 72 3.89 8.82 1.58
N LEU A 73 3.15 8.50 0.52
CA LEU A 73 2.41 9.43 -0.32
C LEU A 73 0.90 9.26 -0.16
N TYR A 74 0.19 10.39 -0.14
CA TYR A 74 -1.26 10.42 0.03
C TYR A 74 -1.90 11.33 -1.04
N PRO A 75 -2.93 10.84 -1.75
CA PRO A 75 -3.76 11.69 -2.60
C PRO A 75 -4.45 12.77 -1.77
N LYS A 76 -4.43 14.00 -2.26
CA LYS A 76 -5.18 15.15 -1.73
C LYS A 76 -6.53 15.29 -2.42
N SER A 77 -6.64 14.81 -3.66
CA SER A 77 -7.88 14.82 -4.44
C SER A 77 -7.85 13.74 -5.51
N PHE A 78 -8.97 13.54 -6.21
CA PHE A 78 -9.04 12.66 -7.39
C PHE A 78 -8.74 13.38 -8.70
N ALA A 79 -8.26 14.64 -8.64
CA ALA A 79 -7.98 15.44 -9.82
C ALA A 79 -6.71 14.96 -10.56
N PRO A 80 -6.64 15.06 -11.90
CA PRO A 80 -5.46 14.69 -12.68
C PRO A 80 -4.17 15.42 -12.27
N SER A 81 -4.28 16.67 -11.83
CA SER A 81 -3.16 17.47 -11.33
C SER A 81 -2.51 16.85 -10.08
N ASP A 82 -3.32 16.24 -9.21
CA ASP A 82 -2.81 15.59 -8.01
C ASP A 82 -2.07 14.29 -8.34
N TRP A 83 -2.56 13.53 -9.31
CA TRP A 83 -1.87 12.36 -9.84
C TRP A 83 -0.53 12.71 -10.49
N LEU A 84 -0.47 13.82 -11.24
CA LEU A 84 0.78 14.31 -11.80
C LEU A 84 1.78 14.69 -10.69
N ARG A 85 1.32 15.41 -9.65
CA ARG A 85 2.13 15.69 -8.45
C ARG A 85 2.67 14.41 -7.83
N LEU A 86 1.82 13.40 -7.61
CA LEU A 86 2.22 12.12 -7.01
C LEU A 86 3.25 11.39 -7.87
N MET A 87 3.09 11.40 -9.20
CA MET A 87 4.07 10.80 -10.12
C MET A 87 5.43 11.48 -10.02
N ILE A 88 5.47 12.81 -9.91
CA ILE A 88 6.72 13.56 -9.78
C ILE A 88 7.34 13.35 -8.39
N GLN A 89 6.54 13.26 -7.33
CA GLN A 89 7.02 13.12 -5.95
C GLN A 89 7.45 11.70 -5.58
N ALA A 90 6.86 10.67 -6.18
CA ALA A 90 7.17 9.27 -5.88
C ALA A 90 8.65 8.88 -5.99
N PRO A 91 9.39 9.22 -7.06
CA PRO A 91 10.80 8.85 -7.17
C PRO A 91 11.66 9.63 -6.16
N THR A 92 11.37 10.91 -5.93
CA THR A 92 12.06 11.72 -4.91
C THR A 92 11.82 11.16 -3.51
N LYS A 93 10.57 10.79 -3.19
CA LYS A 93 10.24 10.15 -1.91
C LYS A 93 10.93 8.81 -1.73
N LEU A 94 10.92 7.95 -2.76
CA LEU A 94 11.68 6.71 -2.74
C LEU A 94 13.16 6.96 -2.48
N ALA A 95 13.80 7.88 -3.21
CA ALA A 95 15.22 8.20 -3.03
C ALA A 95 15.52 8.68 -1.60
N ILE A 96 14.70 9.58 -1.05
CA ILE A 96 14.82 10.02 0.34
C ILE A 96 14.69 8.85 1.30
N ASN A 97 13.67 7.99 1.13
CA ASN A 97 13.44 6.84 2.00
C ASN A 97 14.61 5.85 1.97
N LEU A 98 15.24 5.64 0.80
CA LEU A 98 16.40 4.75 0.65
C LEU A 98 17.65 5.26 1.38
N VAL A 99 17.84 6.58 1.45
CA VAL A 99 19.02 7.23 2.08
C VAL A 99 18.79 7.47 3.58
N THR A 100 17.65 8.02 3.95
CA THR A 100 17.36 8.54 5.30
C THR A 100 16.58 7.58 6.17
N ASN A 101 16.01 6.52 5.59
CA ASN A 101 15.14 5.57 6.28
C ASN A 101 13.95 6.25 7.01
N GLN A 102 13.42 7.35 6.44
CA GLN A 102 12.30 8.11 7.04
C GLN A 102 11.04 7.25 7.25
N GLU A 103 10.75 6.33 6.34
CA GLU A 103 9.65 5.36 6.45
C GLU A 103 10.15 4.08 7.14
N LYS A 104 10.71 4.20 8.35
CA LYS A 104 11.16 3.05 9.14
C LYS A 104 9.96 2.39 9.81
N TYR A 105 9.63 1.20 9.33
CA TYR A 105 8.69 0.29 9.97
C TYR A 105 9.23 -1.12 9.79
N ASP A 106 9.08 -1.95 10.83
CA ASP A 106 9.43 -3.37 10.78
C ASP A 106 8.20 -4.25 10.47
N THR A 107 7.00 -3.67 10.58
CA THR A 107 5.73 -4.37 10.40
C THR A 107 4.77 -3.50 9.60
N TYR A 108 4.18 -4.05 8.55
CA TYR A 108 3.18 -3.40 7.72
C TYR A 108 1.85 -4.15 7.78
N VAL A 109 0.83 -3.51 8.36
CA VAL A 109 -0.53 -4.06 8.43
C VAL A 109 -1.36 -3.42 7.32
N ALA A 110 -1.63 -4.20 6.29
CA ALA A 110 -2.29 -3.75 5.07
C ALA A 110 -3.72 -4.26 4.99
N GLU A 111 -4.68 -3.34 4.90
CA GLU A 111 -6.04 -3.66 4.45
C GLU A 111 -6.03 -3.90 2.93
N LEU A 112 -6.56 -5.05 2.48
CA LEU A 112 -6.61 -5.49 1.09
C LEU A 112 -8.06 -5.51 0.60
N GLY A 113 -8.44 -4.49 -0.18
CA GLY A 113 -9.79 -4.31 -0.73
C GLY A 113 -9.97 -5.00 -2.09
N ILE A 114 -10.99 -5.84 -2.20
CA ILE A 114 -11.35 -6.51 -3.47
C ILE A 114 -12.64 -5.87 -3.98
N ASP A 115 -12.57 -5.15 -5.09
CA ASP A 115 -13.73 -4.48 -5.71
C ASP A 115 -14.22 -5.19 -6.98
N SER A 116 -13.45 -6.12 -7.52
CA SER A 116 -13.78 -6.85 -8.74
C SER A 116 -13.09 -8.22 -8.78
N PRO A 117 -13.68 -9.23 -9.45
CA PRO A 117 -12.95 -10.46 -9.76
C PRO A 117 -11.82 -10.24 -10.79
N PHE A 118 -11.85 -9.13 -11.53
CA PHE A 118 -10.90 -8.85 -12.62
C PHE A 118 -9.79 -7.85 -12.21
N PRO A 119 -8.56 -7.99 -12.75
CA PRO A 119 -7.50 -7.00 -12.56
C PRO A 119 -7.88 -5.61 -13.08
N PRO A 120 -7.36 -4.52 -12.48
CA PRO A 120 -6.44 -4.49 -11.34
C PRO A 120 -7.11 -4.50 -9.97
N LYS A 121 -8.44 -4.64 -9.90
CA LYS A 121 -9.25 -4.48 -8.69
C LYS A 121 -9.47 -5.77 -7.90
N ASN A 122 -8.70 -6.81 -8.23
CA ASN A 122 -8.82 -8.12 -7.63
C ASN A 122 -7.63 -8.41 -6.69
N MET A 123 -7.80 -9.41 -5.81
CA MET A 123 -6.74 -9.85 -4.90
C MET A 123 -5.46 -10.23 -5.65
N GLY A 124 -5.59 -10.92 -6.79
CA GLY A 124 -4.44 -11.31 -7.62
C GLY A 124 -3.56 -10.12 -7.98
N TYR A 125 -4.14 -8.96 -8.32
CA TYR A 125 -3.37 -7.75 -8.59
C TYR A 125 -2.71 -7.18 -7.33
N LEU A 126 -3.44 -7.10 -6.20
CA LEU A 126 -2.90 -6.60 -4.94
C LEU A 126 -1.69 -7.42 -4.46
N LEU A 127 -1.75 -8.75 -4.61
CA LEU A 127 -0.63 -9.63 -4.29
C LEU A 127 0.58 -9.41 -5.19
N THR A 128 0.38 -8.85 -6.40
CA THR A 128 1.52 -8.41 -7.21
C THR A 128 2.22 -7.18 -6.64
N ILE A 129 1.64 -6.46 -5.67
CA ILE A 129 2.23 -5.29 -5.02
C ILE A 129 3.01 -5.72 -3.78
N LEU A 130 2.37 -6.46 -2.88
CA LEU A 130 2.91 -6.98 -1.63
C LEU A 130 2.48 -8.44 -1.43
N HIS A 131 3.29 -9.23 -0.72
CA HIS A 131 2.93 -10.60 -0.34
C HIS A 131 2.82 -10.66 1.18
N PRO A 132 1.62 -10.92 1.74
CA PRO A 132 1.46 -11.08 3.18
C PRO A 132 2.22 -12.32 3.69
N ASP A 133 2.95 -12.15 4.79
CA ASP A 133 3.50 -13.25 5.58
C ASP A 133 2.40 -13.87 6.46
N ILE A 134 1.45 -13.05 6.89
CA ILE A 134 0.27 -13.45 7.67
C ILE A 134 -0.98 -12.91 6.97
N GLY A 135 -1.94 -13.79 6.70
CA GLY A 135 -3.26 -13.44 6.15
C GLY A 135 -4.35 -13.53 7.20
N ILE A 136 -5.15 -12.48 7.34
CA ILE A 136 -6.33 -12.44 8.21
C ILE A 136 -7.57 -12.26 7.33
N PHE A 137 -8.52 -13.19 7.48
CA PHE A 137 -9.82 -13.13 6.82
C PHE A 137 -10.89 -12.77 7.84
N THR A 138 -11.55 -11.65 7.60
CA THR A 138 -12.75 -11.22 8.34
C THR A 138 -14.01 -11.68 7.60
N ALA A 139 -15.17 -11.55 8.25
CA ALA A 139 -16.48 -11.83 7.66
C ALA A 139 -16.71 -11.00 6.38
#